data_AF-A0A948Q4Y8-F1
#
_entry.id   AF-A0A948Q4Y8-F1
#
_cell.length_a   1.000
_cell.length_b   1.000
_cell.length_c   1.000
_cell.angle_alpha   90.00
_cell.angle_beta   90.00
_cell.angle_gamma   90.00
#
_symmetry.space_group_name_H-M   'P 1'
#
loop_
_entity.id
_entity.type
_entity.pdbx_description
1 polymer ?
#
loop_
_entity_poly.entity_id
_entity_poly.type
_entity_poly.pdbx_seq_one_letter_code
_entity_poly.pdbx_strand_id
1 'polypeptide(L)'
;MVVRVLILGLILAGGASAQYQPPGCLNADEELMIQLIDDYRAENSLPAIPVSTVLTAVAQWHVADHNYAHDVTGDWGSDPSCNLHSWYGVSGAPYSTCCYTPDHAQALCMWTKPSEVSEGTYTSTGYEIAAQGFADPAGALNAWKGSSGHNDVILNQGIWASQTWAAMGVGVDTASKRYFVWFATGTDAAGPPEPCGLSGVRGDLVTALAAPKAYPNPFNPVTTITFVMPAAGPAALDVFDMSGRLVRTLARTTFSPGPQAVTWNGNDDGGRRAASGAYFVRLETGGEISTQKILLAK
;
A
#
# COMPACT_ATOMS: atom_id res chain seq x y z
N MET A 1 -61.94 -2.67 -24.16
CA MET A 1 -61.60 -2.95 -22.75
C MET A 1 -60.49 -3.98 -22.76
N VAL A 2 -59.22 -3.55 -22.67
CA VAL A 2 -58.06 -4.44 -22.72
C VAL A 2 -57.28 -4.21 -21.44
N VAL A 3 -57.25 -5.24 -20.58
CA VAL A 3 -56.54 -5.25 -19.31
C VAL A 3 -55.05 -5.40 -19.60
N ARG A 4 -54.25 -4.39 -19.27
CA ARG A 4 -52.78 -4.50 -19.24
C ARG A 4 -52.36 -5.03 -17.87
N VAL A 5 -51.89 -6.26 -17.83
CA VAL A 5 -51.18 -6.84 -16.69
C VAL A 5 -49.80 -6.18 -16.60
N LEU A 6 -49.56 -5.42 -15.53
CA LEU A 6 -48.23 -4.96 -15.15
C LEU A 6 -47.50 -6.12 -14.49
N ILE A 7 -46.59 -6.77 -15.22
CA ILE A 7 -45.60 -7.66 -14.64
C ILE A 7 -44.53 -6.75 -14.03
N LEU A 8 -44.57 -6.60 -12.71
CA LEU A 8 -43.46 -6.02 -11.95
C LEU A 8 -42.30 -7.02 -12.01
N GLY A 9 -41.32 -6.76 -12.86
CA GLY A 9 -40.04 -7.45 -12.85
C GLY A 9 -39.30 -7.08 -11.58
N LEU A 10 -39.17 -8.05 -10.66
CA LEU A 10 -38.31 -7.96 -9.49
C LEU A 10 -36.85 -8.00 -9.99
N ILE A 11 -36.17 -6.86 -10.00
CA ILE A 11 -34.72 -6.83 -10.22
C ILE A 11 -34.07 -7.27 -8.92
N LEU A 12 -33.76 -8.56 -8.81
CA LEU A 12 -32.80 -9.07 -7.84
C LEU A 12 -31.40 -8.76 -8.35
N ALA A 13 -30.85 -7.61 -7.96
CA ALA A 13 -29.43 -7.31 -8.14
C ALA A 13 -28.68 -7.68 -6.85
N GLY A 14 -28.31 -8.95 -6.73
CA GLY A 14 -27.26 -9.38 -5.79
C GLY A 14 -25.90 -9.05 -6.39
N GLY A 15 -25.52 -7.77 -6.37
CA GLY A 15 -24.13 -7.36 -6.52
C GLY A 15 -23.43 -7.43 -5.18
N ALA A 16 -22.10 -7.48 -5.17
CA ALA A 16 -21.35 -7.07 -3.99
C ALA A 16 -21.91 -5.74 -3.50
N SER A 17 -22.12 -5.59 -2.18
CA SER A 17 -22.49 -4.25 -1.71
C SER A 17 -21.36 -3.32 -2.15
N ALA A 18 -21.69 -2.23 -2.84
CA ALA A 18 -20.71 -1.34 -3.47
C ALA A 18 -19.66 -0.78 -2.48
N GLN A 19 -19.90 -0.97 -1.18
CA GLN A 19 -19.02 -0.63 -0.07
C GLN A 19 -17.79 -1.55 0.05
N TYR A 20 -17.86 -2.82 -0.36
CA TYR A 20 -16.77 -3.79 -0.22
C TYR A 20 -16.19 -4.18 -1.58
N GLN A 21 -15.85 -3.18 -2.38
CA GLN A 21 -15.12 -3.35 -3.64
C GLN A 21 -13.70 -2.77 -3.49
N PRO A 22 -12.68 -3.40 -4.12
CA PRO A 22 -11.36 -2.82 -4.17
C PRO A 22 -11.39 -1.48 -4.91
N PRO A 23 -10.56 -0.51 -4.51
CA PRO A 23 -10.56 0.82 -5.11
C PRO A 23 -10.05 0.84 -6.56
N GLY A 24 -9.33 -0.20 -7.00
CA GLY A 24 -8.79 -0.29 -8.37
C GLY A 24 -7.66 0.71 -8.66
N CYS A 25 -7.13 1.33 -7.61
CA CYS A 25 -6.03 2.28 -7.62
C CYS A 25 -5.19 2.05 -6.35
N LEU A 26 -3.98 2.59 -6.31
CA LEU A 26 -3.08 2.49 -5.16
C LEU A 26 -3.34 3.65 -4.20
N ASN A 27 -3.70 3.38 -2.96
CA ASN A 27 -3.92 4.43 -1.96
C ASN A 27 -2.61 4.80 -1.24
N ALA A 28 -2.61 5.93 -0.52
CA ALA A 28 -1.41 6.45 0.12
C ALA A 28 -0.82 5.53 1.21
N ASP A 29 -1.64 4.73 1.90
CA ASP A 29 -1.18 3.79 2.92
C ASP A 29 -0.58 2.52 2.28
N GLU A 30 -1.10 2.11 1.12
CA GLU A 30 -0.52 1.04 0.30
C GLU A 30 0.82 1.47 -0.29
N GLU A 31 0.91 2.68 -0.86
CA GLU A 31 2.17 3.28 -1.32
C GLU A 31 3.21 3.32 -0.19
N LEU A 32 2.79 3.71 1.01
CA LEU A 32 3.66 3.75 2.17
C LEU A 32 4.14 2.34 2.57
N MET A 33 3.24 1.35 2.61
CA MET A 33 3.61 -0.02 2.94
C MET A 33 4.59 -0.61 1.90
N ILE A 34 4.42 -0.32 0.61
CA ILE A 34 5.35 -0.71 -0.45
C ILE A 34 6.74 -0.13 -0.17
N GLN A 35 6.82 1.19 0.04
CA GLN A 35 8.09 1.88 0.31
C GLN A 35 8.78 1.30 1.55
N LEU A 36 8.01 1.04 2.60
CA LEU A 36 8.49 0.46 3.84
C LEU A 36 9.14 -0.91 3.66
N ILE A 37 8.53 -1.78 2.86
CA ILE A 37 9.06 -3.10 2.55
C ILE A 37 10.32 -2.99 1.69
N ASP A 38 10.30 -2.14 0.66
CA ASP A 38 11.45 -1.94 -0.22
C ASP A 38 12.65 -1.33 0.53
N ASP A 39 12.42 -0.36 1.42
CA ASP A 39 13.45 0.20 2.29
C ASP A 39 14.04 -0.86 3.21
N TYR A 40 13.19 -1.68 3.84
CA TYR A 40 13.67 -2.75 4.71
C TYR A 40 14.45 -3.83 3.95
N ARG A 41 14.04 -4.15 2.72
CA ARG A 41 14.80 -5.03 1.83
C ARG A 41 16.15 -4.41 1.45
N ALA A 42 16.18 -3.11 1.13
CA ALA A 42 17.40 -2.39 0.82
C ALA A 42 18.38 -2.35 2.01
N GLU A 43 17.89 -2.15 3.24
CA GLU A 43 18.67 -2.27 4.48
C GLU A 43 19.35 -3.64 4.62
N ASN A 44 18.74 -4.68 4.05
CA ASN A 44 19.23 -6.06 4.04
C ASN A 44 19.89 -6.44 2.70
N SER A 45 20.28 -5.46 1.88
CA SER A 45 20.96 -5.67 0.59
C SER A 45 20.16 -6.51 -0.42
N LEU A 46 18.84 -6.44 -0.35
CA LEU A 46 17.92 -7.06 -1.31
C LEU A 46 17.30 -5.99 -2.21
N PRO A 47 17.00 -6.32 -3.48
CA PRO A 47 16.34 -5.39 -4.39
C PRO A 47 14.88 -5.15 -3.96
N ALA A 48 14.37 -3.97 -4.33
CA ALA A 48 12.95 -3.66 -4.31
C ALA A 48 12.14 -4.68 -5.12
N ILE A 49 10.89 -4.92 -4.74
CA ILE A 49 10.00 -5.87 -5.43
C ILE A 49 9.07 -5.08 -6.35
N PRO A 50 9.02 -5.39 -7.65
CA PRO A 50 8.06 -4.75 -8.55
C PRO A 50 6.63 -4.91 -8.06
N VAL A 51 5.82 -3.85 -8.17
CA VAL A 51 4.42 -3.88 -7.77
C VAL A 51 3.55 -4.40 -8.92
N SER A 52 2.71 -5.37 -8.62
CA SER A 52 1.78 -6.02 -9.55
C SER A 52 0.37 -5.45 -9.41
N THR A 53 -0.29 -5.19 -10.53
CA THR A 53 -1.69 -4.78 -10.54
C THR A 53 -2.58 -5.89 -9.99
N VAL A 54 -2.37 -7.13 -10.42
CA VAL A 54 -3.21 -8.25 -9.98
C VAL A 54 -3.01 -8.56 -8.51
N LEU A 55 -1.77 -8.68 -8.02
CA LEU A 55 -1.55 -8.97 -6.60
C LEU A 55 -2.07 -7.85 -5.71
N THR A 56 -2.00 -6.59 -6.16
CA THR A 56 -2.60 -5.46 -5.44
C THR A 56 -4.12 -5.62 -5.39
N ALA A 57 -4.77 -5.99 -6.50
CA ALA A 57 -6.20 -6.29 -6.49
C ALA A 57 -6.56 -7.45 -5.55
N VAL A 58 -5.74 -8.50 -5.49
CA VAL A 58 -5.92 -9.61 -4.53
C VAL A 58 -5.87 -9.09 -3.09
N ALA A 59 -4.84 -8.35 -2.74
CA ALA A 59 -4.67 -7.82 -1.39
C ALA A 59 -5.82 -6.85 -1.00
N GLN A 60 -6.26 -5.99 -1.93
CA GLN A 60 -7.38 -5.09 -1.73
C GLN A 60 -8.72 -5.82 -1.58
N TRP A 61 -8.94 -6.87 -2.35
CA TRP A 61 -10.08 -7.75 -2.16
C TRP A 61 -10.05 -8.40 -0.78
N HIS A 62 -8.88 -8.78 -0.29
CA HIS A 62 -8.76 -9.40 1.03
C HIS A 62 -9.08 -8.42 2.18
N VAL A 63 -8.67 -7.15 2.04
CA VAL A 63 -9.12 -6.06 2.93
C VAL A 63 -10.64 -5.96 2.91
N ALA A 64 -11.24 -5.86 1.71
CA ALA A 64 -12.69 -5.72 1.56
C ALA A 64 -13.45 -6.92 2.14
N ASP A 65 -12.90 -8.12 1.98
CA ASP A 65 -13.44 -9.37 2.49
C ASP A 65 -13.45 -9.43 4.02
N HIS A 66 -12.35 -9.06 4.65
CA HIS A 66 -12.29 -9.01 6.11
C HIS A 66 -13.14 -7.87 6.68
N ASN A 67 -13.20 -6.72 6.00
CA ASN A 67 -14.11 -5.62 6.35
C ASN A 67 -15.56 -6.11 6.34
N TYR A 68 -15.96 -6.81 5.27
CA TYR A 68 -17.31 -7.39 5.15
C TYR A 68 -17.60 -8.43 6.23
N ALA A 69 -16.67 -9.35 6.48
CA ALA A 69 -16.83 -10.39 7.49
C ALA A 69 -17.07 -9.80 8.89
N HIS A 70 -16.30 -8.75 9.22
CA HIS A 70 -16.43 -8.01 10.46
C HIS A 70 -17.75 -7.23 10.56
N ASP A 71 -18.04 -6.40 9.57
CA ASP A 71 -19.13 -5.42 9.64
C ASP A 71 -20.51 -6.05 9.44
N VAL A 72 -20.60 -7.07 8.60
CA VAL A 72 -21.88 -7.62 8.13
C VAL A 72 -22.22 -8.93 8.84
N THR A 73 -21.27 -9.86 8.87
CA THR A 73 -21.53 -11.18 9.45
C THR A 73 -21.25 -11.23 10.95
N GLY A 74 -20.54 -10.23 11.51
CA GLY A 74 -20.01 -10.29 12.87
C GLY A 74 -19.04 -11.46 13.07
N ASP A 75 -18.54 -11.98 11.96
CA ASP A 75 -17.80 -13.22 11.84
C ASP A 75 -16.32 -12.88 11.82
N TRP A 76 -15.62 -13.24 12.89
CA TRP A 76 -14.18 -13.08 13.05
C TRP A 76 -13.40 -14.32 12.60
N GLY A 77 -14.02 -15.25 11.86
CA GLY A 77 -13.62 -16.66 11.87
C GLY A 77 -14.46 -17.44 12.88
N SER A 78 -15.74 -17.61 12.56
CA SER A 78 -16.77 -18.32 13.31
C SER A 78 -16.37 -19.77 13.54
N ASP A 79 -15.50 -20.28 12.68
CA ASP A 79 -14.65 -21.41 12.95
C ASP A 79 -13.31 -20.94 13.57
N PRO A 80 -13.07 -21.20 14.86
CA PRO A 80 -11.85 -20.79 15.57
C PRO A 80 -10.59 -21.50 15.08
N SER A 81 -10.71 -22.47 14.17
CA SER A 81 -9.57 -23.08 13.49
C SER A 81 -9.01 -22.20 12.36
N CYS A 82 -9.82 -21.27 11.82
CA CYS A 82 -9.40 -20.35 10.78
C CYS A 82 -8.57 -19.17 11.35
N ASN A 83 -7.67 -18.62 10.55
CA ASN A 83 -6.85 -17.47 10.93
C ASN A 83 -6.95 -16.31 9.92
N LEU A 84 -6.10 -15.29 10.08
CA LEU A 84 -6.14 -14.06 9.31
C LEU A 84 -5.97 -14.25 7.79
N HIS A 85 -5.39 -15.37 7.34
CA HIS A 85 -5.24 -15.69 5.91
C HIS A 85 -6.54 -16.23 5.26
N SER A 86 -7.64 -16.29 6.01
CA SER A 86 -8.93 -16.79 5.54
C SER A 86 -9.66 -15.79 4.65
N TRP A 87 -10.54 -16.32 3.79
CA TRP A 87 -11.41 -15.60 2.87
C TRP A 87 -12.87 -16.03 3.10
N TYR A 88 -13.75 -15.06 3.34
CA TYR A 88 -15.11 -15.25 3.84
C TYR A 88 -16.19 -15.12 2.75
N GLY A 89 -15.87 -14.46 1.63
CA GLY A 89 -16.73 -14.40 0.45
C GLY A 89 -17.70 -13.23 0.49
N VAL A 90 -17.22 -12.04 0.10
CA VAL A 90 -18.12 -10.93 -0.28
C VAL A 90 -19.00 -11.41 -1.43
N SER A 91 -20.31 -11.16 -1.32
CA SER A 91 -21.28 -11.49 -2.39
C SER A 91 -20.80 -10.96 -3.74
N GLY A 92 -20.74 -11.78 -4.79
CA GLY A 92 -20.33 -11.32 -6.12
C GLY A 92 -18.84 -11.05 -6.33
N ALA A 93 -17.98 -11.38 -5.36
CA ALA A 93 -16.53 -11.31 -5.55
C ALA A 93 -15.99 -12.44 -6.45
N PRO A 94 -14.87 -12.23 -7.17
CA PRO A 94 -14.34 -13.17 -8.16
C PRO A 94 -13.50 -14.31 -7.53
N TYR A 95 -13.73 -14.65 -6.26
CA TYR A 95 -12.93 -15.63 -5.53
C TYR A 95 -13.79 -16.58 -4.69
N SER A 96 -13.21 -17.74 -4.38
CA SER A 96 -13.79 -18.75 -3.49
C SER A 96 -13.48 -18.44 -2.02
N THR A 97 -14.30 -18.94 -1.10
CA THR A 97 -14.01 -18.87 0.34
C THR A 97 -12.88 -19.82 0.73
N CYS A 98 -12.17 -19.52 1.81
CA CYS A 98 -11.01 -20.26 2.28
C CYS A 98 -10.91 -20.13 3.80
N CYS A 99 -11.04 -21.24 4.55
CA CYS A 99 -10.65 -21.27 5.96
C CYS A 99 -9.19 -21.67 6.03
N TYR A 100 -8.31 -20.71 6.34
CA TYR A 100 -6.89 -20.99 6.43
C TYR A 100 -6.50 -21.37 7.86
N THR A 101 -6.05 -22.61 8.03
CA THR A 101 -5.69 -23.18 9.33
C THR A 101 -4.18 -23.07 9.60
N PRO A 102 -3.74 -23.01 10.88
CA PRO A 102 -2.32 -22.91 11.25
C PRO A 102 -1.43 -24.08 10.78
N ASP A 103 -2.02 -25.23 10.44
CA ASP A 103 -1.29 -26.40 9.92
C ASP A 103 -1.03 -26.31 8.40
N HIS A 104 -1.52 -25.25 7.74
CA HIS A 104 -1.41 -25.02 6.30
C HIS A 104 -2.01 -26.15 5.44
N ALA A 105 -2.89 -27.01 5.99
CA ALA A 105 -3.44 -28.16 5.29
C ALA A 105 -4.22 -27.78 4.02
N GLN A 106 -4.78 -26.57 3.98
CA GLN A 106 -5.54 -26.03 2.86
C GLN A 106 -4.84 -24.85 2.16
N ALA A 107 -3.51 -24.77 2.21
CA ALA A 107 -2.77 -23.62 1.70
C ALA A 107 -3.11 -23.25 0.24
N LEU A 108 -3.51 -24.23 -0.58
CA LEU A 108 -3.92 -24.02 -1.96
C LEU A 108 -5.10 -23.03 -2.11
N CYS A 109 -6.04 -22.98 -1.17
CA CYS A 109 -7.20 -22.06 -1.30
C CYS A 109 -6.83 -20.59 -1.18
N MET A 110 -5.70 -20.28 -0.54
CA MET A 110 -5.12 -18.95 -0.44
C MET A 110 -4.12 -18.72 -1.59
N TRP A 111 -3.27 -19.71 -1.89
CA TRP A 111 -2.25 -19.63 -2.94
C TRP A 111 -2.78 -19.45 -4.37
N THR A 112 -4.04 -19.82 -4.60
CA THR A 112 -4.72 -19.69 -5.91
C THR A 112 -5.48 -18.39 -6.08
N LYS A 113 -5.59 -17.55 -5.04
CA LYS A 113 -6.33 -16.28 -5.10
C LYS A 113 -5.88 -15.33 -6.22
N PRO A 114 -4.59 -15.22 -6.58
CA PRO A 114 -4.19 -14.46 -7.76
C PRO A 114 -4.84 -14.96 -9.05
N SER A 115 -4.93 -16.28 -9.24
CA SER A 115 -5.61 -16.87 -10.40
C SER A 115 -7.12 -16.66 -10.34
N GLU A 116 -7.74 -16.73 -9.16
CA GLU A 116 -9.20 -16.51 -9.03
C GLU A 116 -9.57 -15.06 -9.34
N VAL A 117 -8.95 -14.10 -8.65
CA VAL A 117 -9.21 -12.66 -8.79
C VAL A 117 -8.94 -12.16 -10.21
N SER A 118 -7.99 -12.77 -10.91
CA SER A 118 -7.60 -12.38 -12.27
C SER A 118 -8.24 -13.22 -13.38
N GLU A 119 -9.22 -14.07 -13.04
CA GLU A 119 -9.88 -14.98 -13.98
C GLU A 119 -8.91 -15.86 -14.78
N GLY A 120 -7.83 -16.30 -14.13
CA GLY A 120 -6.82 -17.21 -14.67
C GLY A 120 -5.68 -16.54 -15.43
N THR A 121 -5.67 -15.21 -15.54
CA THR A 121 -4.60 -14.50 -16.25
C THR A 121 -3.28 -14.45 -15.47
N TYR A 122 -3.35 -14.47 -14.13
CA TYR A 122 -2.19 -14.60 -13.26
C TYR A 122 -1.98 -16.05 -12.83
N THR A 123 -0.94 -16.68 -13.36
CA THR A 123 -0.74 -18.13 -13.25
C THR A 123 0.22 -18.54 -12.12
N SER A 124 0.97 -17.59 -11.57
CA SER A 124 1.88 -17.87 -10.46
C SER A 124 1.15 -17.94 -9.13
N THR A 125 1.65 -18.82 -8.27
CA THR A 125 1.21 -18.90 -6.87
C THR A 125 1.51 -17.61 -6.12
N GLY A 126 0.54 -17.16 -5.33
CA GLY A 126 0.71 -16.04 -4.39
C GLY A 126 0.96 -16.52 -2.96
N TYR A 127 1.82 -15.82 -2.24
CA TYR A 127 2.12 -16.03 -0.82
C TYR A 127 1.81 -14.76 -0.06
N GLU A 128 1.37 -14.86 1.19
CA GLU A 128 0.88 -13.70 1.94
C GLU A 128 1.57 -13.56 3.29
N ILE A 129 1.79 -12.30 3.69
CA ILE A 129 1.89 -11.90 5.09
C ILE A 129 0.68 -11.01 5.42
N ALA A 130 0.10 -11.23 6.59
CA ALA A 130 -1.09 -10.53 7.04
C ALA A 130 -0.90 -9.98 8.44
N ALA A 131 -1.50 -8.83 8.72
CA ALA A 131 -1.53 -8.22 10.04
C ALA A 131 -2.84 -7.46 10.26
N GLN A 132 -3.24 -7.40 11.53
CA GLN A 132 -4.40 -6.61 11.95
C GLN A 132 -4.14 -5.89 13.27
N GLY A 133 -4.85 -4.78 13.51
CA GLY A 133 -4.88 -4.08 14.80
C GLY A 133 -3.77 -3.04 15.00
N PHE A 134 -2.83 -2.90 14.07
CA PHE A 134 -1.81 -1.86 14.11
C PHE A 134 -2.36 -0.49 13.69
N ALA A 135 -1.80 0.58 14.25
CA ALA A 135 -2.27 1.95 14.02
C ALA A 135 -1.97 2.44 12.59
N ASP A 136 -0.89 1.96 11.98
CA ASP A 136 -0.38 2.39 10.69
C ASP A 136 0.45 1.26 10.02
N PRO A 137 0.87 1.43 8.74
CA PRO A 137 1.76 0.49 8.05
C PRO A 137 3.09 0.25 8.77
N ALA A 138 3.60 1.27 9.48
CA ALA A 138 4.82 1.18 10.28
C ALA A 138 4.75 0.06 11.32
N GLY A 139 3.66 0.08 12.09
CA GLY A 139 3.43 -0.86 13.18
C GLY A 139 3.29 -2.28 12.64
N ALA A 140 2.58 -2.45 11.53
CA ALA A 140 2.43 -3.74 10.88
C ALA A 140 3.77 -4.30 10.39
N LEU A 141 4.58 -3.50 9.68
CA LEU A 141 5.92 -3.94 9.25
C LEU A 141 6.82 -4.28 10.44
N ASN A 142 6.85 -3.46 11.49
CA ASN A 142 7.67 -3.74 12.67
C ASN A 142 7.26 -5.05 13.37
N ALA A 143 5.98 -5.38 13.39
CA ALA A 143 5.51 -6.66 13.89
C ALA A 143 5.96 -7.83 13.02
N TRP A 144 5.91 -7.70 11.69
CA TRP A 144 6.43 -8.71 10.77
C TRP A 144 7.95 -8.91 10.91
N LYS A 145 8.72 -7.83 11.08
CA LYS A 145 10.17 -7.89 11.36
C LYS A 145 10.50 -8.68 12.62
N GLY A 146 9.64 -8.60 13.63
CA GLY A 146 9.77 -9.34 14.90
C GLY A 146 9.31 -10.80 14.83
N SER A 147 8.73 -11.25 13.70
CA SER A 147 8.20 -12.60 13.52
C SER A 147 9.00 -13.34 12.45
N SER A 148 9.69 -14.42 12.82
CA SER A 148 10.56 -15.15 11.87
C SER A 148 9.83 -15.57 10.60
N GLY A 149 8.61 -16.11 10.72
CA GLY A 149 7.83 -16.53 9.55
C GLY A 149 7.54 -15.41 8.56
N HIS A 150 7.14 -14.24 9.03
CA HIS A 150 6.83 -13.09 8.18
C HIS A 150 8.10 -12.40 7.65
N ASN A 151 9.10 -12.22 8.53
CA ASN A 151 10.38 -11.63 8.19
C ASN A 151 11.10 -12.43 7.10
N ASP A 152 11.05 -13.76 7.20
CA ASP A 152 11.68 -14.67 6.24
C ASP A 152 11.04 -14.55 4.84
N VAL A 153 9.73 -14.32 4.74
CA VAL A 153 9.05 -14.03 3.46
C VAL A 153 9.61 -12.74 2.86
N ILE A 154 9.62 -11.66 3.66
CA ILE A 154 10.06 -10.33 3.21
C ILE A 154 11.52 -10.35 2.75
N LEU A 155 12.38 -11.13 3.41
CA LEU A 155 13.83 -11.16 3.14
C LEU A 155 14.30 -12.35 2.29
N ASN A 156 13.38 -13.18 1.76
CA ASN A 156 13.74 -14.43 1.07
C ASN A 156 14.69 -15.31 1.91
N GLN A 157 14.34 -15.57 3.17
CA GLN A 157 15.12 -16.39 4.10
C GLN A 157 14.40 -17.70 4.45
N GLY A 158 15.10 -18.62 5.13
CA GLY A 158 14.52 -19.90 5.54
C GLY A 158 14.01 -20.71 4.35
N ILE A 159 12.74 -21.11 4.39
CA ILE A 159 12.09 -21.86 3.30
C ILE A 159 11.90 -21.04 2.01
N TRP A 160 12.10 -19.71 2.09
CA TRP A 160 11.95 -18.77 0.97
C TRP A 160 13.28 -18.45 0.27
N ALA A 161 14.40 -19.04 0.72
CA ALA A 161 15.74 -18.74 0.22
C ALA A 161 15.95 -19.02 -1.28
N SER A 162 15.16 -19.92 -1.86
CA SER A 162 15.19 -20.20 -3.31
C SER A 162 14.24 -19.33 -4.12
N GLN A 163 13.38 -18.54 -3.47
CA GLN A 163 12.43 -17.68 -4.16
C GLN A 163 13.10 -16.37 -4.57
N THR A 164 12.72 -15.86 -5.73
CA THR A 164 13.00 -14.49 -6.14
C THR A 164 11.67 -13.83 -6.43
N TRP A 165 11.28 -12.88 -5.58
CA TRP A 165 10.02 -12.17 -5.78
C TRP A 165 10.08 -11.33 -7.05
N ALA A 166 9.24 -11.68 -8.02
CA ALA A 166 9.07 -10.92 -9.25
C ALA A 166 7.95 -9.87 -9.10
N ALA A 167 7.05 -10.07 -8.13
CA ALA A 167 5.94 -9.19 -7.89
C ALA A 167 5.55 -9.14 -6.40
N MET A 168 5.09 -7.96 -5.99
CA MET A 168 4.39 -7.71 -4.73
C MET A 168 3.05 -7.04 -5.02
N GLY A 169 2.05 -7.29 -4.17
CA GLY A 169 0.79 -6.56 -4.14
C GLY A 169 0.40 -6.20 -2.72
N VAL A 170 -0.21 -5.04 -2.53
CA VAL A 170 -0.44 -4.48 -1.20
C VAL A 170 -1.87 -3.99 -1.06
N GLY A 171 -2.52 -4.38 0.04
CA GLY A 171 -3.86 -3.95 0.41
C GLY A 171 -3.81 -3.44 1.84
N VAL A 172 -4.16 -2.17 2.03
CA VAL A 172 -4.13 -1.53 3.35
C VAL A 172 -5.39 -0.70 3.57
N ASP A 173 -5.97 -0.87 4.75
CA ASP A 173 -6.99 0.00 5.31
C ASP A 173 -6.64 0.29 6.76
N THR A 174 -6.08 1.47 7.00
CA THR A 174 -5.68 1.93 8.34
C THR A 174 -6.86 2.22 9.25
N ALA A 175 -8.03 2.57 8.69
CA ALA A 175 -9.23 2.83 9.47
C ALA A 175 -9.76 1.54 10.12
N SER A 176 -9.74 0.44 9.36
CA SER A 176 -10.08 -0.89 9.87
C SER A 176 -8.88 -1.68 10.43
N LYS A 177 -7.68 -1.11 10.31
CA LYS A 177 -6.40 -1.66 10.78
C LYS A 177 -6.08 -3.01 10.15
N ARG A 178 -6.23 -3.11 8.83
CA ARG A 178 -5.97 -4.32 8.03
C ARG A 178 -4.83 -4.11 7.06
N TYR A 179 -3.92 -5.07 7.01
CA TYR A 179 -2.69 -5.00 6.24
C TYR A 179 -2.39 -6.36 5.63
N PHE A 180 -2.47 -6.46 4.30
CA PHE A 180 -2.19 -7.68 3.55
C PHE A 180 -1.15 -7.38 2.48
N VAL A 181 -0.11 -8.21 2.42
CA VAL A 181 0.94 -8.11 1.39
C VAL A 181 1.16 -9.47 0.75
N TRP A 182 1.08 -9.47 -0.57
CA TRP A 182 1.17 -10.65 -1.41
C TRP A 182 2.46 -10.65 -2.20
N PHE A 183 3.09 -11.82 -2.35
CA PHE A 183 4.33 -12.04 -3.07
C PHE A 183 4.17 -13.15 -4.09
N ALA A 184 4.81 -13.03 -5.24
CA ALA A 184 4.86 -14.10 -6.24
C ALA A 184 6.20 -14.11 -6.99
N THR A 185 6.52 -15.26 -7.58
CA THR A 185 7.68 -15.43 -8.46
C THR A 185 7.38 -15.17 -9.93
N GLY A 186 6.10 -15.01 -10.29
CA GLY A 186 5.70 -14.44 -11.57
C GLY A 186 5.23 -13.01 -11.41
N THR A 187 4.90 -12.39 -12.53
CA THR A 187 4.36 -11.03 -12.58
C THR A 187 3.28 -10.96 -13.66
N ASP A 188 2.41 -9.98 -13.57
CA ASP A 188 1.54 -9.61 -14.69
C ASP A 188 2.23 -8.60 -15.61
N ALA A 189 1.67 -8.41 -16.81
CA ALA A 189 2.23 -7.48 -17.79
C ALA A 189 1.93 -6.01 -17.42
N ALA A 190 0.98 -5.76 -16.51
CA ALA A 190 0.69 -4.42 -16.05
C ALA A 190 1.69 -4.03 -14.94
N GLY A 191 2.00 -2.73 -14.86
CA GLY A 191 2.80 -2.19 -13.77
C GLY A 191 2.00 -2.07 -12.47
N PRO A 192 2.43 -1.23 -11.51
CA PRO A 192 1.57 -0.86 -10.39
C PRO A 192 0.24 -0.26 -10.87
N PRO A 193 -0.86 -0.44 -10.11
CA PRO A 193 -2.06 0.38 -10.29
C PRO A 193 -1.72 1.86 -10.19
N GLU A 194 -2.46 2.70 -10.92
CA GLU A 194 -2.33 4.15 -10.79
C GLU A 194 -2.69 4.59 -9.36
N PRO A 195 -2.00 5.58 -8.79
CA PRO A 195 -2.41 6.16 -7.51
C PRO A 195 -3.85 6.68 -7.52
N CYS A 196 -4.54 6.49 -6.40
CA CYS A 196 -5.91 6.95 -6.23
C CYS A 196 -6.00 8.47 -6.36
N GLY A 197 -7.04 8.94 -7.06
CA GLY A 197 -7.22 10.37 -7.35
C GLY A 197 -6.53 10.86 -8.61
N LEU A 198 -5.84 9.99 -9.37
CA LEU A 198 -5.25 10.32 -10.67
C LEU A 198 -6.10 9.89 -11.89
N SER A 199 -7.23 9.22 -11.66
CA SER A 199 -8.17 8.84 -12.73
C SER A 199 -8.78 10.07 -13.40
N GLY A 200 -8.30 10.39 -14.60
CA GLY A 200 -8.68 11.58 -15.38
C GLY A 200 -7.50 12.34 -15.98
N VAL A 201 -6.25 12.02 -15.59
CA VAL A 201 -5.04 12.72 -16.03
C VAL A 201 -4.30 11.97 -17.15
N ARG A 202 -5.04 11.38 -18.10
CA ARG A 202 -4.47 10.88 -19.36
C ARG A 202 -5.02 11.71 -20.51
N GLY A 203 -4.21 12.68 -20.97
CA GLY A 203 -4.47 13.40 -22.21
C GLY A 203 -4.19 14.89 -22.15
N ASP A 204 -4.28 15.51 -20.98
CA ASP A 204 -3.98 16.93 -20.78
C ASP A 204 -3.05 17.08 -19.58
N LEU A 205 -2.03 17.92 -19.75
CA LEU A 205 -0.97 18.29 -18.80
C LEU A 205 -1.33 18.07 -17.32
N VAL A 206 -0.59 17.19 -16.63
CA VAL A 206 -0.52 17.20 -15.16
C VAL A 206 -0.07 18.61 -14.75
N THR A 207 -0.99 19.45 -14.29
CA THR A 207 -0.72 20.88 -14.01
C THR A 207 -0.63 21.20 -12.51
N ALA A 208 -0.46 20.18 -11.65
CA ALA A 208 -0.28 20.42 -10.23
C ALA A 208 0.67 19.41 -9.59
N LEU A 209 1.76 19.94 -9.03
CA LEU A 209 2.77 19.26 -8.25
C LEU A 209 2.15 18.70 -6.96
N ALA A 210 2.12 17.37 -6.86
CA ALA A 210 1.70 16.67 -5.65
C ALA A 210 2.58 17.07 -4.45
N ALA A 211 1.98 17.11 -3.26
CA ALA A 211 2.73 17.40 -2.03
C ALA A 211 3.73 16.28 -1.73
N PRO A 212 4.96 16.63 -1.29
CA PRO A 212 5.89 15.62 -0.81
C PRO A 212 5.28 14.88 0.39
N LYS A 213 5.68 13.63 0.59
CA LYS A 213 5.27 12.80 1.73
C LYS A 213 6.49 12.52 2.60
N ALA A 214 6.32 12.52 3.91
CA ALA A 214 7.40 12.31 4.86
C ALA A 214 7.02 11.14 5.75
N TYR A 215 7.92 10.18 5.84
CA TYR A 215 7.71 9.00 6.65
C TYR A 215 9.03 8.53 7.31
N PRO A 216 9.04 8.19 8.61
CA PRO A 216 7.92 8.35 9.55
C PRO A 216 7.53 9.83 9.75
N ASN A 217 6.30 10.09 10.21
CA ASN A 217 5.81 11.42 10.62
C ASN A 217 4.64 11.23 11.61
N PRO A 218 4.80 11.51 12.92
CA PRO A 218 5.97 12.12 13.56
C PRO A 218 7.24 11.26 13.49
N PHE A 219 8.42 11.88 13.54
CA PHE A 219 9.71 11.18 13.41
C PHE A 219 10.70 11.55 14.53
N ASN A 220 11.66 10.66 14.80
CA ASN A 220 12.73 10.84 15.79
C ASN A 220 14.04 10.11 15.41
N PRO A 221 15.14 10.80 15.05
CA PRO A 221 15.21 12.12 14.45
C PRO A 221 15.24 12.07 12.91
N VAL A 222 15.02 10.89 12.30
CA VAL A 222 15.16 10.68 10.85
C VAL A 222 13.80 10.46 10.19
N THR A 223 13.57 11.13 9.06
CA THR A 223 12.42 10.92 8.16
C THR A 223 12.90 10.92 6.71
N THR A 224 12.26 10.12 5.86
CA THR A 224 12.48 10.12 4.42
C THR A 224 11.35 10.87 3.75
N ILE A 225 11.71 11.83 2.89
CA ILE A 225 10.77 12.64 2.13
C ILE A 225 10.71 12.10 0.71
N THR A 226 9.54 11.66 0.28
CA THR A 226 9.27 11.16 -1.07
C THR A 226 8.45 12.16 -1.88
N PHE A 227 8.72 12.23 -3.18
CA PHE A 227 7.99 13.06 -4.14
C PHE A 227 8.16 12.51 -5.56
N VAL A 228 7.27 12.89 -6.48
CA VAL A 228 7.33 12.44 -7.88
C VAL A 228 7.74 13.61 -8.77
N MET A 229 8.74 13.40 -9.61
CA MET A 229 9.14 14.34 -10.66
C MET A 229 8.33 14.06 -11.93
N PRO A 230 7.49 15.00 -12.41
CA PRO A 230 6.68 14.78 -13.62
C PRO A 230 7.53 14.75 -14.89
N ALA A 231 8.68 15.43 -14.88
CA ALA A 231 9.65 15.47 -15.96
C ALA A 231 11.06 15.69 -15.39
N ALA A 232 12.08 15.45 -16.21
CA ALA A 232 13.45 15.74 -15.83
C ALA A 232 13.62 17.24 -15.65
N GLY A 233 14.19 17.68 -14.53
CA GLY A 233 14.32 19.11 -14.28
C GLY A 233 14.86 19.48 -12.91
N PRO A 234 15.18 20.77 -12.71
CA PRO A 234 15.64 21.28 -11.43
C PRO A 234 14.51 21.22 -10.40
N ALA A 235 14.82 20.75 -9.20
CA ALA A 235 13.94 20.83 -8.04
C ALA A 235 14.72 21.25 -6.78
N ALA A 236 14.03 21.96 -5.90
CA ALA A 236 14.51 22.30 -4.56
C ALA A 236 13.59 21.69 -3.51
N LEU A 237 14.20 21.04 -2.53
CA LEU A 237 13.54 20.46 -1.36
C LEU A 237 14.13 21.10 -0.10
N ASP A 238 13.33 21.94 0.56
CA ASP A 238 13.75 22.79 1.66
C ASP A 238 12.86 22.54 2.89
N VAL A 239 13.42 22.66 4.09
CA VAL A 239 12.71 22.51 5.37
C VAL A 239 12.64 23.85 6.09
N PHE A 240 11.44 24.25 6.52
CA PHE A 240 11.16 25.50 7.24
C PHE A 240 10.60 25.24 8.62
N ASP A 241 10.87 26.13 9.57
CA ASP A 241 10.17 26.15 10.86
C ASP A 241 8.84 26.92 10.77
N MET A 242 8.09 26.97 11.89
CA MET A 242 6.78 27.64 11.95
C MET A 242 6.83 29.15 11.71
N SER A 243 8.00 29.79 11.81
CA SER A 243 8.18 31.21 11.48
C SER A 243 8.49 31.44 10.01
N GLY A 244 8.60 30.38 9.20
CA GLY A 244 9.00 30.44 7.80
C GLY A 244 10.51 30.59 7.62
N ARG A 245 11.31 30.40 8.68
CA ARG A 245 12.77 30.43 8.58
C ARG A 245 13.27 29.11 7.99
N LEU A 246 14.16 29.20 7.00
CA LEU A 246 14.84 28.04 6.43
C LEU A 246 15.70 27.37 7.50
N VAL A 247 15.47 26.07 7.69
CA VAL A 247 16.18 25.20 8.64
C VAL A 247 17.23 24.39 7.92
N ARG A 248 16.88 23.80 6.77
CA ARG A 248 17.73 22.88 6.03
C ARG A 248 17.38 22.90 4.54
N THR A 249 18.38 22.95 3.67
CA THR A 249 18.21 22.53 2.28
C THR A 249 18.59 21.06 2.17
N LEU A 250 17.64 20.22 1.75
CA LEU A 250 17.83 18.78 1.60
C LEU A 250 18.35 18.42 0.21
N ALA A 251 17.79 19.06 -0.81
CA ALA A 251 18.22 18.91 -2.18
C ALA A 251 17.99 20.20 -2.96
N ARG A 252 18.91 20.54 -3.86
CA ARG A 252 18.75 21.61 -4.84
C ARG A 252 19.53 21.21 -6.08
N THR A 253 18.94 20.34 -6.89
CA THR A 253 19.61 19.65 -8.01
C THR A 253 18.62 19.35 -9.14
N THR A 254 19.13 18.79 -10.25
CA THR A 254 18.29 18.22 -11.30
C THR A 254 17.95 16.77 -10.97
N PHE A 255 16.68 16.41 -11.03
CA PHE A 255 16.20 15.04 -10.85
C PHE A 255 15.71 14.45 -12.18
N SER A 256 15.80 13.13 -12.28
CA SER A 256 15.16 12.37 -13.35
C SER A 256 13.63 12.33 -13.16
N PRO A 257 12.84 12.06 -14.22
CA PRO A 257 11.41 11.82 -14.07
C PRO A 257 11.16 10.60 -13.16
N GLY A 258 10.03 10.59 -12.46
CA GLY A 258 9.60 9.49 -11.58
C GLY A 258 9.83 9.74 -10.09
N PRO A 259 9.62 8.71 -9.25
CA PRO A 259 9.73 8.81 -7.79
C PRO A 259 11.13 9.20 -7.32
N GLN A 260 11.20 10.07 -6.30
CA GLN A 260 12.40 10.55 -5.65
C GLN A 260 12.27 10.41 -4.13
N ALA A 261 13.40 10.21 -3.45
CA ALA A 261 13.47 10.12 -2.00
C ALA A 261 14.70 10.89 -1.46
N VAL A 262 14.50 11.69 -0.41
CA VAL A 262 15.58 12.45 0.25
C VAL A 262 15.39 12.39 1.77
N THR A 263 16.43 11.97 2.49
CA THR A 263 16.37 11.83 3.95
C THR A 263 16.70 13.13 4.68
N TRP A 264 15.95 13.44 5.73
CA TRP A 264 16.28 14.45 6.71
C TRP A 264 16.54 13.82 8.07
N ASN A 265 17.70 14.12 8.66
CA ASN A 265 18.13 13.60 9.96
C ASN A 265 17.81 14.55 11.14
N GLY A 266 16.94 15.53 10.93
CA GLY A 266 16.56 16.49 11.96
C GLY A 266 17.64 17.53 12.28
N ASN A 267 18.69 17.67 11.46
CA ASN A 267 19.71 18.71 11.63
C ASN A 267 19.47 19.91 10.69
N ASP A 268 19.93 21.10 11.10
CA ASP A 268 20.00 22.29 10.25
C ASP A 268 21.20 22.24 9.30
N ASP A 269 21.37 23.25 8.43
CA ASP A 269 22.52 23.34 7.52
C ASP A 269 23.87 23.47 8.25
N GLY A 270 23.88 23.97 9.49
CA GLY A 270 25.06 24.05 10.35
C GLY A 270 25.38 22.75 11.10
N GLY A 271 24.62 21.68 10.86
CA GLY A 271 24.78 20.39 11.55
C GLY A 271 24.24 20.37 12.98
N ARG A 272 23.54 21.42 13.43
CA ARG A 272 22.92 21.48 14.76
C ARG A 272 21.57 20.78 14.72
N ARG A 273 21.22 20.08 15.79
CA ARG A 273 19.92 19.41 15.92
C ARG A 273 18.79 20.44 15.98
N ALA A 274 17.81 20.32 15.09
CA ALA A 274 16.57 21.07 15.14
C ALA A 274 15.76 20.72 16.40
N ALA A 275 14.95 21.64 16.93
CA ALA A 275 14.13 21.40 18.12
C ALA A 275 12.96 20.45 17.83
N SER A 276 12.36 19.84 18.86
CA SER A 276 11.07 19.15 18.66
C SER A 276 10.01 20.17 18.28
N GLY A 277 9.15 19.85 17.32
CA GLY A 277 8.13 20.77 16.84
C GLY A 277 7.68 20.51 15.41
N ALA A 278 6.76 21.36 14.93
CA ALA A 278 6.28 21.29 13.56
C ALA A 278 7.24 21.99 12.59
N TYR A 279 7.46 21.35 11.45
CA TYR A 279 8.25 21.85 10.34
C TYR A 279 7.45 21.74 9.03
N PHE A 280 7.87 22.47 8.01
CA PHE A 280 7.26 22.44 6.69
C PHE A 280 8.32 22.05 5.66
N VAL A 281 8.08 20.95 4.97
CA VAL A 281 8.89 20.52 3.83
C VAL A 281 8.28 21.11 2.58
N ARG A 282 9.06 21.90 1.85
CA ARG A 282 8.65 22.57 0.62
C ARG A 282 9.39 21.98 -0.57
N LEU A 283 8.64 21.48 -1.54
CA LEU A 283 9.13 21.08 -2.85
C LEU A 283 8.83 22.18 -3.86
N GLU A 284 9.83 22.60 -4.61
CA GLU A 284 9.71 23.57 -5.69
C GLU A 284 10.29 22.98 -6.97
N THR A 285 9.51 22.91 -8.04
CA THR A 285 9.94 22.41 -9.36
C THR A 285 9.02 22.94 -10.45
N GLY A 286 9.54 23.20 -11.65
CA GLY A 286 8.73 23.65 -12.78
C GLY A 286 7.96 24.97 -12.58
N GLY A 287 8.33 25.79 -11.58
CA GLY A 287 7.61 27.00 -11.20
C GLY A 287 6.45 26.77 -10.22
N GLU A 288 6.21 25.53 -9.81
CA GLU A 288 5.19 25.15 -8.82
C GLU A 288 5.82 24.89 -7.46
N ILE A 289 5.04 25.11 -6.40
CA ILE A 289 5.44 24.91 -5.02
C ILE A 289 4.39 24.04 -4.32
N SER A 290 4.85 23.00 -3.66
CA SER A 290 4.01 22.16 -2.80
C SER A 290 4.64 21.97 -1.43
N THR A 291 3.83 21.84 -0.38
CA THR A 291 4.30 21.83 1.01
C THR A 291 3.61 20.75 1.82
N GLN A 292 4.36 20.11 2.72
CA GLN A 292 3.85 19.18 3.70
C GLN A 292 4.30 19.60 5.11
N LYS A 293 3.35 19.60 6.05
CA LYS A 293 3.66 19.75 7.49
C LYS A 293 4.14 18.43 8.07
N ILE A 294 5.26 18.45 8.78
CA ILE A 294 5.85 17.29 9.45
C ILE A 294 6.13 17.59 10.93
N LEU A 295 6.19 16.57 11.78
CA LEU A 295 6.39 16.69 13.21
C LEU A 295 7.66 15.95 13.67
N LEU A 296 8.63 16.70 14.17
CA LEU A 296 9.81 16.15 14.84
C LEU A 296 9.48 15.94 16.32
N ALA A 297 9.45 14.69 16.76
CA ALA A 297 9.31 14.31 18.17
C ALA A 297 10.70 13.87 18.68
N LYS A 298 11.10 14.30 19.87
CA LYS A 298 12.32 13.81 20.53
C LYS A 298 11.96 13.11 21.81
#